data_AF-A0A0F9QW63-F1
#
_entry.id   AF-A0A0F9QW63-F1
#
_cell.length_a   1.000
_cell.length_b   1.000
_cell.length_c   1.000
_cell.angle_alpha   90.00
_cell.angle_beta   90.00
_cell.angle_gamma   90.00
#
_symmetry.space_group_name_H-M   'P 1'
#
loop_
_entity.id
_entity.type
_entity.pdbx_description
1 polymer ?
#
loop_
_entity_poly.entity_id
_entity_poly.type
_entity_poly.pdbx_seq_one_letter_code
_entity_poly.pdbx_strand_id
1 'polypeptide(L)'
;GCINACGHHHVGHIGILGLDRAGVENYQITLGGDGTETATIGERAGPGFSADDIVPAIERLVLRYLALRTDASETFLQTFRRMGLAPFKTALYPEARAHAA
;
A
#
# COMPACT_ATOMS: atom_id res chain seq x y z
N GLY A 1 9.26 -5.39 -10.91
CA GLY A 1 9.96 -4.26 -10.23
C GLY A 1 11.13 -4.80 -9.42
N CYS A 2 11.90 -3.97 -8.70
CA CYS A 2 12.99 -4.43 -7.82
C CYS A 2 13.23 -3.47 -6.64
N ILE A 3 14.14 -3.86 -5.73
CA ILE A 3 14.53 -3.08 -4.53
C ILE A 3 15.25 -1.76 -4.84
N ASN A 4 15.73 -1.57 -6.06
CA ASN A 4 16.52 -0.38 -6.45
C ASN A 4 15.68 0.91 -6.53
N ALA A 5 14.37 0.84 -6.29
CA ALA A 5 13.49 1.99 -6.15
C ALA A 5 13.45 2.97 -7.34
N CYS A 6 13.73 2.52 -8.58
CA CYS A 6 13.59 3.36 -9.78
C CYS A 6 12.17 3.93 -9.97
N GLY A 7 11.15 3.24 -9.45
CA GLY A 7 9.76 3.73 -9.40
C GLY A 7 9.41 4.52 -8.13
N HIS A 8 10.40 4.92 -7.33
CA HIS A 8 10.25 5.71 -6.10
C HIS A 8 9.21 5.15 -5.10
N HIS A 9 9.10 3.83 -4.99
CA HIS A 9 8.09 3.17 -4.15
C HIS A 9 8.20 3.51 -2.65
N HIS A 10 9.33 4.03 -2.18
CA HIS A 10 9.49 4.46 -0.78
C HIS A 10 8.78 5.79 -0.48
N VAL A 11 8.61 6.67 -1.48
CA VAL A 11 7.92 7.96 -1.35
C VAL A 11 6.57 8.01 -2.07
N GLY A 12 6.15 6.91 -2.70
CA GLY A 12 4.80 6.80 -3.24
C GLY A 12 3.76 6.78 -2.11
N HIS A 13 2.67 7.53 -2.28
CA HIS A 13 1.53 7.47 -1.36
C HIS A 13 1.05 6.03 -1.16
N ILE A 14 1.04 5.27 -2.26
CA ILE A 14 0.88 3.82 -2.32
C ILE A 14 2.10 3.28 -3.08
N GLY A 15 3.08 2.78 -2.35
CA GLY A 15 4.29 2.21 -2.92
C GLY A 15 4.15 0.71 -3.18
N ILE A 16 4.66 0.25 -4.32
CA ILE A 16 4.71 -1.18 -4.67
C ILE A 16 6.17 -1.57 -4.90
N LEU A 17 6.70 -2.39 -3.99
CA LEU A 17 8.04 -2.96 -4.07
C LEU A 17 7.93 -4.38 -4.64
N GLY A 18 8.44 -4.58 -5.85
CA GLY A 18 8.60 -5.91 -6.44
C GLY A 18 9.84 -6.60 -5.88
N LEU A 19 9.68 -7.85 -5.48
CA LEU A 19 10.74 -8.74 -4.97
C LEU A 19 10.67 -10.05 -5.73
N ASP A 20 11.83 -10.66 -5.98
CA ASP A 20 11.93 -12.05 -6.39
C ASP A 20 12.39 -12.86 -5.18
N ARG A 21 11.69 -13.96 -4.89
CA ARG A 21 12.13 -14.95 -3.91
C ARG A 21 12.13 -16.32 -4.57
N ALA A 22 13.33 -16.83 -4.84
CA ALA A 22 13.55 -18.14 -5.46
C ALA A 22 12.79 -18.31 -6.79
N GLY A 23 12.77 -17.26 -7.62
CA GLY A 23 12.07 -17.25 -8.91
C GLY A 23 10.57 -17.00 -8.83
N VAL A 24 10.04 -16.71 -7.63
CA VAL A 24 8.64 -16.35 -7.42
C VAL A 24 8.55 -14.86 -7.13
N GLU A 25 7.78 -14.15 -7.95
CA GLU A 25 7.50 -12.74 -7.76
C GLU A 25 6.59 -12.49 -6.56
N ASN A 26 6.95 -11.50 -5.74
CA ASN A 26 6.20 -11.08 -4.58
C ASN A 26 6.21 -9.54 -4.47
N TYR A 27 5.04 -8.95 -4.23
CA TYR A 27 4.83 -7.51 -4.25
C TYR A 27 4.47 -6.99 -2.85
N GLN A 28 5.34 -6.18 -2.26
CA GLN A 28 5.11 -5.59 -0.95
C GLN A 28 4.52 -4.18 -1.11
N ILE A 29 3.47 -3.87 -0.33
CA ILE A 29 2.85 -2.54 -0.31
C ILE A 29 3.41 -1.70 0.85
N THR A 30 3.78 -0.46 0.56
CA THR A 30 4.05 0.61 1.53
C THR A 30 3.02 1.73 1.41
N LEU A 31 2.68 2.39 2.51
CA LEU A 31 1.63 3.43 2.56
C LEU A 31 2.12 4.70 3.25
N GLY A 32 1.65 5.85 2.77
CA GLY A 32 1.92 7.14 3.40
C GLY A 32 3.27 7.76 3.08
N GLY A 33 3.97 7.24 2.07
CA GLY A 33 5.15 7.91 1.52
C GLY A 33 4.78 9.27 0.94
N ASP A 34 5.73 10.20 0.90
CA ASP A 34 5.57 11.54 0.34
C ASP A 34 6.91 11.99 -0.24
N GLY A 35 6.93 12.38 -1.52
CA GLY A 35 8.13 12.82 -2.25
C GLY A 35 8.27 14.34 -2.38
N THR A 36 7.40 15.10 -1.71
CA THR A 36 7.38 16.57 -1.71
C THR A 36 8.31 17.14 -0.63
N GLU A 37 8.20 18.44 -0.32
CA GLU A 37 8.92 19.10 0.76
C GLU A 37 8.61 18.52 2.15
N THR A 38 7.45 17.87 2.33
CA THR A 38 7.08 17.15 3.56
C THR A 38 7.45 15.68 3.49
N ALA A 39 8.66 15.41 2.96
CA ALA A 39 9.13 14.07 2.62
C ALA A 39 8.94 13.07 3.76
N THR A 40 8.32 11.93 3.43
CA THR A 40 8.06 10.85 4.38
C THR A 40 8.28 9.52 3.67
N ILE A 41 8.92 8.56 4.35
CA ILE A 41 9.04 7.19 3.83
C ILE A 41 7.78 6.42 4.20
N GLY A 42 7.19 5.74 3.22
CA GLY A 42 6.01 4.92 3.41
C GLY A 42 6.25 3.73 4.34
N GLU A 43 5.24 3.41 5.15
CA GLU A 43 5.27 2.31 6.11
C GLU A 43 4.82 1.00 5.44
N ARG A 44 5.50 -0.12 5.73
CA ARG A 44 5.11 -1.44 5.23
C ARG A 44 3.75 -1.86 5.81
N ALA A 45 2.79 -2.14 4.93
CA ALA A 45 1.44 -2.51 5.36
C ALA A 45 1.33 -3.95 5.90
N GLY A 46 2.16 -4.88 5.43
CA GLY A 46 2.13 -6.29 5.83
C GLY A 46 2.88 -7.23 4.89
N PRO A 47 2.50 -8.53 4.84
CA PRO A 47 3.09 -9.50 3.91
C PRO A 47 2.89 -9.11 2.44
N GLY A 48 3.70 -9.68 1.55
CA GLY A 48 3.58 -9.41 0.12
C GLY A 48 2.41 -10.15 -0.53
N PHE A 49 2.07 -9.72 -1.73
CA PHE A 49 1.06 -10.30 -2.59
C PHE A 49 1.72 -11.01 -3.78
N SER A 50 1.07 -12.04 -4.31
CA SER A 50 1.43 -12.62 -5.61
C SER A 50 1.08 -11.65 -6.74
N ALA A 51 1.51 -11.96 -7.96
CA ALA A 51 1.15 -11.21 -9.17
C ALA A 51 -0.38 -11.17 -9.39
N ASP A 52 -1.10 -12.25 -9.06
CA ASP A 52 -2.56 -12.30 -9.22
C ASP A 52 -3.29 -11.51 -8.14
N ASP A 53 -2.68 -11.35 -6.97
CA ASP A 53 -3.31 -10.77 -5.79
C ASP A 53 -3.04 -9.27 -5.60
N ILE A 54 -1.98 -8.73 -6.20
CA ILE A 54 -1.60 -7.32 -6.01
C ILE A 54 -2.66 -6.38 -6.57
N VAL A 55 -3.22 -6.65 -7.75
CA VAL A 55 -4.24 -5.78 -8.38
C VAL A 55 -5.52 -5.74 -7.52
N PRO A 56 -6.12 -6.87 -7.11
CA PRO A 56 -7.25 -6.86 -6.16
C PRO A 56 -6.95 -6.21 -4.81
N ALA A 57 -5.70 -6.26 -4.33
CA ALA A 57 -5.30 -5.58 -3.10
C ALA A 57 -5.32 -4.05 -3.26
N ILE A 58 -4.79 -3.54 -4.37
CA ILE A 58 -4.81 -2.10 -4.67
C ILE A 58 -6.25 -1.60 -4.85
N GLU A 59 -7.12 -2.35 -5.51
CA GLU A 59 -8.54 -2.00 -5.64
C GLU A 59 -9.20 -1.83 -4.26
N ARG A 60 -9.04 -2.81 -3.36
CA ARG A 60 -9.57 -2.74 -1.99
C ARG A 60 -9.04 -1.52 -1.23
N LEU A 61 -7.77 -1.18 -1.45
CA LEU A 61 -7.13 -0.01 -0.83
C LEU A 61 -7.74 1.30 -1.33
N VAL A 62 -7.94 1.44 -2.65
CA VAL A 62 -8.57 2.61 -3.26
C VAL A 62 -10.02 2.74 -2.82
N LEU A 63 -10.79 1.65 -2.84
CA LEU A 63 -12.18 1.64 -2.37
C LEU A 63 -12.28 2.02 -0.89
N ARG A 64 -11.35 1.53 -0.05
CA ARG A 64 -11.30 1.92 1.37
C ARG A 64 -11.02 3.41 1.53
N TYR A 65 -10.08 3.98 0.75
CA TYR A 65 -9.85 5.42 0.73
C TYR A 65 -11.12 6.19 0.34
N LEU A 66 -11.78 5.81 -0.75
CA LEU A 66 -13.00 6.48 -1.22
C LEU A 66 -14.14 6.41 -0.20
N ALA A 67 -14.21 5.34 0.59
CA ALA A 67 -15.20 5.18 1.66
C ALA A 67 -14.87 5.99 2.92
N LEU A 68 -13.59 6.31 3.16
CA LEU A 68 -13.13 7.02 4.35
C LEU A 68 -12.94 8.53 4.15
N ARG A 69 -12.74 8.96 2.90
CA ARG A 69 -12.54 10.37 2.59
C ARG A 69 -13.79 11.18 2.95
N THR A 70 -13.60 12.38 3.50
CA THR A 70 -14.70 13.26 3.90
C THR A 70 -15.47 13.81 2.71
N ASP A 71 -14.75 14.08 1.62
CA ASP A 71 -15.26 14.66 0.39
C ASP A 71 -14.31 14.39 -0.78
N ALA A 72 -14.65 14.88 -1.97
CA ALA A 72 -13.88 14.63 -3.18
C ALA A 72 -12.51 15.32 -3.24
N SER A 73 -12.29 16.37 -2.42
CA SER A 73 -11.03 17.12 -2.36
C SER A 73 -9.99 16.51 -1.44
N GLU A 74 -10.41 15.69 -0.45
CA GLU A 74 -9.48 14.99 0.43
C GLU A 74 -8.74 13.89 -0.35
N THR A 75 -7.42 14.03 -0.46
CA THR A 75 -6.55 13.07 -1.16
C THR A 75 -6.32 11.79 -0.35
N PHE A 76 -5.77 10.76 -1.00
CA PHE A 76 -5.36 9.52 -0.33
C PHE A 76 -4.42 9.80 0.85
N LEU A 77 -3.38 10.61 0.64
CA LEU A 77 -2.35 10.87 1.66
C LEU A 77 -2.94 11.62 2.87
N GLN A 78 -3.84 12.57 2.65
CA GLN A 78 -4.55 13.27 3.72
C GLN A 78 -5.44 12.31 4.53
N THR A 79 -6.21 11.47 3.83
CA THR A 79 -7.04 10.44 4.47
C THR A 79 -6.19 9.47 5.30
N PHE A 80 -5.05 9.05 4.76
CA PHE A 80 -4.09 8.17 5.45
C PHE A 80 -3.51 8.83 6.70
N ARG A 81 -3.07 10.08 6.61
CA ARG A 81 -2.54 10.84 7.76
C ARG A 81 -3.59 11.00 8.87
N ARG A 82 -4.86 11.19 8.52
CA ARG A 82 -5.97 11.33 9.48
C ARG A 82 -6.37 10.01 10.14
N MET A 83 -6.45 8.93 9.36
CA MET A 83 -6.99 7.65 9.81
C MET A 83 -5.92 6.67 10.32
N GLY A 84 -4.66 6.89 9.98
CA GLY A 84 -3.56 5.98 10.25
C GLY A 84 -3.63 4.68 9.43
N LEU A 85 -2.70 3.76 9.70
CA LEU A 85 -2.52 2.53 8.93
C LEU A 85 -3.66 1.51 9.10
N ALA A 86 -4.25 1.43 10.29
CA ALA A 86 -5.15 0.34 10.69
C ALA A 86 -6.28 0.03 9.67
N PRO A 87 -7.12 0.99 9.24
CA PRO A 87 -8.22 0.69 8.32
C PRO A 87 -7.75 0.26 6.92
N PHE A 88 -6.59 0.73 6.46
CA PHE A 88 -5.99 0.31 5.19
C PHE A 88 -5.40 -1.09 5.28
N LYS A 89 -4.79 -1.43 6.42
CA LYS A 89 -4.32 -2.79 6.69
C LYS A 89 -5.47 -3.80 6.69
N THR A 90 -6.60 -3.47 7.31
CA THR A 90 -7.81 -4.32 7.26
C THR A 90 -8.33 -4.50 5.84
N ALA A 91 -8.27 -3.48 4.98
CA ALA A 91 -8.68 -3.60 3.58
C ALA A 91 -7.75 -4.54 2.78
N LEU A 92 -6.45 -4.48 3.04
CA LEU A 92 -5.44 -5.31 2.40
C LEU A 92 -5.49 -6.77 2.86
N TYR A 93 -5.78 -7.02 4.14
CA TYR A 93 -5.79 -8.35 4.75
C TYR A 93 -7.12 -8.63 5.47
N PRO A 94 -8.21 -8.89 4.73
CA PRO A 94 -9.45 -9.38 5.33
C PRO A 94 -9.19 -10.75 5.99
N GLU A 95 -9.95 -11.10 7.03
CA GLU A 95 -9.70 -12.22 7.95
C GLU A 95 -9.34 -13.55 7.27
N ALA A 96 -9.89 -13.83 6.07
CA ALA A 96 -9.53 -15.00 5.27
C ALA A 96 -8.04 -15.10 4.88
N ARG A 97 -7.29 -14.00 4.85
CA ARG A 97 -5.84 -13.95 4.54
C ARG A 97 -4.96 -13.75 5.77
N ALA A 98 -5.50 -13.36 6.92
CA ALA A 98 -4.72 -13.08 8.11
C ALA A 98 -4.08 -14.34 8.72
N HIS A 99 -4.61 -15.52 8.39
CA HIS A 99 -4.15 -16.83 8.88
C HIS A 99 -3.19 -17.58 7.94
N ALA A 100 -2.78 -16.96 6.81
CA ALA A 100 -1.91 -17.59 5.82
C ALA A 100 -0.41 -17.25 5.98
N ALA A 101 -0.01 -16.71 7.14
CA ALA A 101 1.37 -16.29 7.44
C ALA A 101 2.02 -17.19 8.49
#